data_AF-A0A9E3BIA9-F1
#
_entry.id   AF-A0A9E3BIA9-F1
#
_cell.length_a   1.000
_cell.length_b   1.000
_cell.length_c   1.000
_cell.angle_alpha   90.00
_cell.angle_beta   90.00
_cell.angle_gamma   90.00
#
_symmetry.space_group_name_H-M   'P 1'
#
loop_
_entity.id
_entity.type
_entity.pdbx_description
1 polymer ?
#
loop_
_entity_poly.entity_id
_entity_poly.type
_entity_poly.pdbx_seq_one_letter_code
_entity_poly.pdbx_strand_id
1 'polypeptide(L)'
;MTPEGQHPGSHPSSPLYLLASAPALALGVLVMRASDVPAAAWGQNVAAWAAGALLCLGLGVRRTRTSPPSSGWADLAALLTLGALVATLLAPGMDGVHRWVRLGPVRLHTAAVLLPLLLVALERLARVRGWWTASLLAVGVVLALFLQPDAAQATAFAGAAGILLLPGAGRSAPRWIALLSLLILAGLSWLRRDPLAPVPHVEGIVGLAGSFGMGWAVAAVVSLLLLPVPFFLAGRGPGRRTGLALGAYVSITFLAAFVGSFPVPVMGYGVSPIIGYLVGLGILLRTTFPREHPGV
;
A
#
# COMPACT_ATOMS: atom_id res chain seq x y z
N MET A 1 -6.90 -46.52 -16.73
CA MET A 1 -6.36 -45.99 -15.46
C MET A 1 -6.48 -44.48 -15.50
N THR A 2 -7.55 -43.97 -14.91
CA THR A 2 -7.83 -42.54 -14.72
C THR A 2 -6.93 -42.01 -13.59
N PRO A 3 -6.26 -40.85 -13.74
CA PRO A 3 -5.59 -40.25 -12.60
C PRO A 3 -6.64 -39.66 -11.67
N GLU A 4 -6.54 -40.06 -10.40
CA GLU A 4 -7.34 -39.62 -9.27
C GLU A 4 -7.19 -38.11 -9.02
N GLY A 5 -8.34 -37.46 -8.79
CA GLY A 5 -8.52 -36.63 -7.61
C GLY A 5 -7.63 -35.39 -7.42
N GLN A 6 -7.62 -34.46 -8.37
CA GLN A 6 -7.37 -33.06 -7.99
C GLN A 6 -8.62 -32.52 -7.29
N HIS A 7 -8.61 -32.53 -5.95
CA HIS A 7 -9.54 -31.73 -5.17
C HIS A 7 -9.42 -30.27 -5.61
N PRO A 8 -10.52 -29.61 -6.04
CA PRO A 8 -10.50 -28.17 -6.25
C PRO A 8 -10.36 -27.53 -4.87
N GLY A 9 -9.13 -27.21 -4.48
CA GLY A 9 -8.83 -26.49 -3.27
C GLY A 9 -9.68 -25.22 -3.26
N SER A 10 -10.60 -25.12 -2.31
CA SER A 10 -11.47 -23.97 -2.13
C SER A 10 -10.60 -22.72 -1.98
N HIS A 11 -10.42 -21.98 -3.07
CA HIS A 11 -9.71 -20.71 -3.01
C HIS A 11 -10.46 -19.82 -2.03
N PRO A 12 -9.81 -19.31 -0.96
CA PRO A 12 -10.47 -18.42 -0.02
C PRO A 12 -11.10 -17.28 -0.80
N SER A 13 -12.41 -17.10 -0.58
CA SER A 13 -13.19 -16.10 -1.27
C SER A 13 -12.60 -14.72 -0.98
N SER A 14 -12.53 -13.86 -2.01
CA SER A 14 -12.08 -12.46 -1.90
C SER A 14 -12.59 -11.70 -0.66
N PRO A 15 -13.83 -11.92 -0.15
CA PRO A 15 -14.27 -11.30 1.11
C PRO A 15 -13.42 -11.61 2.35
N LEU A 16 -12.83 -12.81 2.48
CA LEU A 16 -12.06 -13.17 3.67
C LEU A 16 -10.80 -12.31 3.83
N TYR A 17 -10.17 -11.93 2.72
CA TYR A 17 -9.00 -11.07 2.73
C TYR A 17 -9.30 -9.64 3.20
N LEU A 18 -10.52 -9.15 2.97
CA LEU A 18 -10.95 -7.82 3.43
C LEU A 18 -11.04 -7.75 4.96
N LEU A 19 -11.44 -8.85 5.59
CA LEU A 19 -11.63 -8.93 7.03
C LEU A 19 -10.33 -8.71 7.82
N ALA A 20 -9.16 -8.92 7.22
CA ALA A 20 -7.87 -8.68 7.89
C ALA A 20 -7.69 -7.22 8.33
N SER A 21 -8.29 -6.26 7.60
CA SER A 21 -8.24 -4.83 7.94
C SER A 21 -9.31 -4.38 8.94
N ALA A 22 -10.35 -5.19 9.14
CA ALA A 22 -11.50 -4.81 9.97
C ALA A 22 -11.16 -4.64 11.46
N PRO A 23 -10.34 -5.51 12.10
CA PRO A 23 -9.96 -5.31 13.50
C PRO A 23 -9.20 -3.99 13.74
N ALA A 24 -8.27 -3.63 12.85
CA ALA A 24 -7.51 -2.38 12.97
C ALA A 24 -8.41 -1.15 12.81
N LEU A 25 -9.33 -1.18 11.84
CA LEU A 25 -10.33 -0.14 11.65
C LEU A 25 -11.24 0.00 12.88
N ALA A 26 -11.79 -1.12 13.36
CA ALA A 26 -12.72 -1.13 14.49
C ALA A 26 -12.05 -0.58 15.75
N LEU A 27 -10.83 -1.03 16.07
CA LEU A 27 -10.07 -0.50 17.20
C LEU A 27 -9.74 0.98 17.02
N GLY A 28 -9.33 1.40 15.82
CA GLY A 28 -9.10 2.82 15.52
C GLY A 28 -10.32 3.68 15.78
N VAL A 29 -11.50 3.26 15.32
CA VAL A 29 -12.78 3.94 15.54
C VAL A 29 -13.14 3.98 17.03
N LEU A 30 -12.99 2.87 17.74
CA LEU A 30 -13.29 2.79 19.17
C LEU A 30 -12.38 3.70 19.99
N VAL A 31 -11.07 3.69 19.72
CA VAL A 31 -10.08 4.55 20.38
C VAL A 31 -10.37 6.01 20.09
N MET A 32 -10.60 6.38 18.81
CA MET A 32 -10.97 7.75 18.44
C MET A 32 -12.24 8.21 19.17
N ARG A 33 -13.28 7.37 19.19
CA ARG A 33 -14.53 7.69 19.87
C ARG A 33 -14.36 7.83 21.38
N ALA A 34 -13.56 6.97 22.01
CA ALA A 34 -13.29 7.01 23.45
C ALA A 34 -12.39 8.19 23.86
N SER A 35 -11.68 8.79 22.91
CA SER A 35 -10.83 9.98 23.11
C SER A 35 -11.48 11.26 22.59
N ASP A 36 -12.82 11.30 22.49
CA ASP A 36 -13.60 12.47 22.07
C ASP A 36 -13.22 13.07 20.70
N VAL A 37 -12.64 12.26 19.81
CA VAL A 37 -12.35 12.68 18.44
C VAL A 37 -13.67 12.89 17.69
N PRO A 38 -13.84 14.01 16.95
CA PRO A 38 -15.08 14.32 16.25
C PRO A 38 -15.57 13.18 15.34
N ALA A 39 -16.88 12.96 15.33
CA ALA A 39 -17.50 11.88 14.56
C ALA A 39 -17.18 11.89 13.05
N ALA A 40 -16.96 13.09 12.50
CA ALA A 40 -16.55 13.26 11.12
C ALA A 40 -15.22 12.56 10.81
N ALA A 41 -14.25 12.54 11.73
CA ALA A 41 -12.93 11.97 11.49
C ALA A 41 -12.97 10.43 11.42
N TRP A 42 -13.48 9.77 12.45
CA TRP A 42 -13.60 8.31 12.42
C TRP A 42 -14.67 7.83 11.43
N GLY A 43 -15.71 8.63 11.17
CA GLY A 43 -16.71 8.38 10.14
C GLY A 43 -16.11 8.35 8.73
N GLN A 44 -15.12 9.21 8.45
CA GLN A 44 -14.37 9.18 7.19
C GLN A 44 -13.57 7.89 7.03
N ASN A 45 -12.96 7.34 8.09
CA ASN A 45 -12.28 6.05 8.02
C ASN A 45 -13.26 4.91 7.67
N VAL A 46 -14.43 4.88 8.30
CA VAL A 46 -15.48 3.87 8.00
C VAL A 46 -15.97 4.01 6.56
N ALA A 47 -16.26 5.23 6.11
CA ALA A 47 -16.69 5.49 4.73
C ALA A 47 -15.61 5.11 3.71
N ALA A 48 -14.35 5.42 4.00
CA ALA A 48 -13.21 5.04 3.15
C ALA A 48 -13.06 3.53 3.06
N TRP A 49 -13.22 2.81 4.19
CA TRP A 49 -13.15 1.35 4.19
C TRP A 49 -14.30 0.73 3.39
N ALA A 50 -15.53 1.22 3.57
CA ALA A 50 -16.68 0.74 2.82
C ALA A 50 -16.50 0.97 1.31
N ALA A 51 -16.12 2.19 0.90
CA ALA A 51 -15.86 2.51 -0.50
C ALA A 51 -14.70 1.68 -1.08
N GLY A 52 -13.59 1.57 -0.33
CA GLY A 52 -12.44 0.77 -0.73
C GLY A 52 -12.76 -0.73 -0.81
N ALA A 53 -13.60 -1.25 0.07
CA ALA A 53 -14.02 -2.66 0.06
C ALA A 53 -14.89 -2.94 -1.17
N LEU A 54 -15.84 -2.04 -1.50
CA LEU A 54 -16.61 -2.12 -2.73
C LEU A 54 -15.72 -2.07 -3.98
N LEU A 55 -14.72 -1.19 -4.00
CA LEU A 55 -13.73 -1.12 -5.08
C LEU A 55 -12.91 -2.41 -5.17
N CYS A 56 -12.40 -2.92 -4.04
CA CYS A 56 -11.63 -4.15 -3.99
C CYS A 56 -12.44 -5.35 -4.48
N LEU A 57 -13.70 -5.48 -4.04
CA LEU A 57 -14.62 -6.49 -4.53
C LEU A 57 -14.91 -6.29 -6.01
N GLY A 58 -15.19 -5.08 -6.49
CA GLY A 58 -15.41 -4.80 -7.90
C GLY A 58 -14.21 -5.15 -8.79
N LEU A 59 -12.98 -4.87 -8.32
CA LEU A 59 -11.74 -5.19 -9.01
C LEU A 59 -11.43 -6.69 -8.99
N GLY A 60 -11.72 -7.38 -7.88
CA GLY A 60 -11.49 -8.83 -7.73
C GLY A 60 -12.59 -9.72 -8.32
N VAL A 61 -13.84 -9.26 -8.35
CA VAL A 61 -15.02 -10.00 -8.84
C VAL A 61 -15.20 -9.85 -10.35
N ARG A 62 -14.69 -8.78 -10.98
CA ARG A 62 -14.62 -8.63 -12.44
C ARG A 62 -13.58 -9.59 -13.03
N ARG A 63 -13.90 -10.90 -12.94
CA ARG A 63 -13.32 -12.03 -13.66
C ARG A 63 -13.67 -11.91 -15.15
N THR A 64 -13.38 -10.81 -15.83
CA THR A 64 -13.81 -10.65 -17.22
C THR A 64 -13.04 -11.58 -18.14
N ARG A 65 -13.74 -12.13 -19.14
CA ARG A 65 -13.26 -12.92 -20.29
C ARG A 65 -12.22 -12.20 -21.16
N THR A 66 -11.81 -11.00 -20.77
CA THR A 66 -11.05 -10.09 -21.61
C THR A 66 -9.57 -10.28 -21.35
N SER A 67 -8.82 -10.38 -22.46
CA SER A 67 -7.36 -10.41 -22.58
C SER A 67 -6.63 -9.66 -21.46
N PRO A 68 -5.40 -10.08 -21.10
CA PRO A 68 -4.58 -9.38 -20.11
C PRO A 68 -4.66 -7.87 -20.40
N PRO A 69 -4.99 -7.04 -19.39
CA PRO A 69 -5.35 -5.64 -19.64
C PRO A 69 -4.24 -5.00 -20.48
N SER A 70 -4.52 -4.19 -21.50
CA SER A 70 -3.49 -3.68 -22.42
C SER A 70 -2.30 -3.07 -21.66
N SER A 71 -1.08 -3.07 -22.23
CA SER A 71 0.10 -2.46 -21.57
C SER A 71 -0.17 -1.04 -21.04
N GLY A 72 -1.07 -0.32 -21.70
CA GLY A 72 -1.42 1.07 -21.39
C GLY A 72 -1.92 1.34 -19.97
N TRP A 73 -2.53 0.40 -19.23
CA TRP A 73 -2.95 0.72 -17.85
C TRP A 73 -1.76 0.87 -16.90
N ALA A 74 -0.69 0.07 -17.09
CA ALA A 74 0.49 0.12 -16.24
C ALA A 74 1.29 1.40 -16.53
N ASP A 75 1.37 1.77 -17.80
CA ASP A 75 1.92 3.06 -18.24
C ASP A 75 1.10 4.22 -17.66
N LEU A 76 -0.23 4.16 -17.73
CA LEU A 76 -1.12 5.17 -17.14
C LEU A 76 -0.97 5.26 -15.62
N ALA A 77 -0.92 4.14 -14.91
CA ALA A 77 -0.73 4.10 -13.46
C ALA A 77 0.64 4.72 -13.07
N ALA A 78 1.69 4.44 -13.83
CA ALA A 78 3.00 5.05 -13.64
C ALA A 78 2.98 6.57 -13.85
N LEU A 79 2.42 7.02 -14.98
CA LEU A 79 2.30 8.44 -15.31
C LEU A 79 1.45 9.19 -14.29
N LEU A 80 0.30 8.64 -13.91
CA LEU A 80 -0.57 9.24 -12.89
C LEU A 80 0.11 9.29 -11.53
N THR A 81 0.81 8.23 -11.11
CA THR A 81 1.47 8.21 -9.80
C THR A 81 2.61 9.22 -9.74
N LEU A 82 3.55 9.16 -10.68
CA LEU A 82 4.68 10.08 -10.70
C LEU A 82 4.22 11.53 -10.92
N GLY A 83 3.31 11.74 -11.86
CA GLY A 83 2.72 13.05 -12.14
C GLY A 83 2.00 13.64 -10.93
N ALA A 84 1.23 12.84 -10.19
CA ALA A 84 0.55 13.31 -8.99
C ALA A 84 1.53 13.64 -7.86
N LEU A 85 2.57 12.83 -7.64
CA LEU A 85 3.61 13.12 -6.63
C LEU A 85 4.41 14.39 -6.96
N VAL A 86 4.73 14.60 -8.23
CA VAL A 86 5.40 15.84 -8.67
C VAL A 86 4.44 17.03 -8.57
N ALA A 87 3.17 16.86 -8.93
CA ALA A 87 2.17 17.92 -8.82
C ALA A 87 1.96 18.39 -7.38
N THR A 88 2.03 17.50 -6.38
CA THR A 88 1.90 17.94 -4.98
C THR A 88 3.04 18.86 -4.55
N LEU A 89 4.26 18.70 -5.09
CA LEU A 89 5.38 19.61 -4.84
C LEU A 89 5.11 21.05 -5.30
N LEU A 90 4.19 21.23 -6.24
CA LEU A 90 3.76 22.54 -6.75
C LEU A 90 2.51 23.08 -6.03
N ALA A 91 1.81 22.24 -5.27
CA ALA A 91 0.58 22.61 -4.59
C ALA A 91 0.88 23.36 -3.27
N PRO A 92 -0.03 24.22 -2.77
CA PRO A 92 0.10 24.81 -1.44
C PRO A 92 0.04 23.70 -0.39
N GLY A 93 1.20 23.38 0.20
CA GLY A 93 1.37 22.34 1.21
C GLY A 93 0.76 22.70 2.57
N MET A 94 1.02 21.87 3.58
CA MET A 94 0.67 22.13 4.98
C MET A 94 1.97 22.36 5.75
N ASP A 95 2.15 23.56 6.29
CA ASP A 95 3.39 23.99 6.98
C ASP A 95 4.67 23.68 6.19
N GLY A 96 4.63 23.93 4.88
CA GLY A 96 5.74 23.67 3.95
C GLY A 96 5.90 22.19 3.53
N VAL A 97 4.99 21.30 3.91
CA VAL A 97 4.98 19.89 3.52
C VAL A 97 3.96 19.62 2.41
N HIS A 98 4.44 19.02 1.32
CA HIS A 98 3.76 18.97 0.03
C HIS A 98 3.35 17.54 -0.40
N ARG A 99 2.70 16.78 0.49
CA ARG A 99 2.33 15.36 0.26
C ARG A 99 0.82 15.08 0.07
N TRP A 100 -0.03 16.10 0.16
CA TRP A 100 -1.50 15.94 0.06
C TRP A 100 -2.14 16.69 -1.11
N VAL A 101 -3.24 16.13 -1.59
CA VAL A 101 -4.22 16.80 -2.44
C VAL A 101 -5.51 17.00 -1.65
N ARG A 102 -6.10 18.19 -1.74
CA ARG A 102 -7.37 18.49 -1.06
C ARG A 102 -8.55 18.17 -1.98
N LEU A 103 -9.47 17.34 -1.49
CA LEU A 103 -10.75 17.06 -2.13
C LEU A 103 -11.87 17.42 -1.16
N GLY A 104 -12.38 18.65 -1.27
CA GLY A 104 -13.38 19.19 -0.35
C GLY A 104 -12.88 19.19 1.12
N PRO A 105 -13.58 18.50 2.05
CA PRO A 105 -13.18 18.43 3.45
C PRO A 105 -12.06 17.40 3.72
N VAL A 106 -11.73 16.55 2.75
CA VAL A 106 -10.75 15.47 2.92
C VAL A 106 -9.41 15.88 2.31
N ARG A 107 -8.32 15.56 3.00
CA ARG A 107 -6.96 15.64 2.47
C ARG A 107 -6.48 14.24 2.16
N LEU A 108 -6.16 13.98 0.89
CA LEU A 108 -5.64 12.70 0.46
C LEU A 108 -4.13 12.75 0.37
N HIS A 109 -3.47 11.89 1.13
CA HIS A 109 -2.05 11.62 1.01
C HIS A 109 -1.78 10.86 -0.29
N THR A 110 -1.17 11.52 -1.28
CA THR A 110 -1.07 11.03 -2.66
C THR A 110 -0.33 9.69 -2.74
N ALA A 111 0.82 9.60 -2.06
CA ALA A 111 1.63 8.38 -2.01
C ALA A 111 0.86 7.18 -1.43
N ALA A 112 0.26 7.33 -0.25
CA ALA A 112 -0.46 6.25 0.41
C ALA A 112 -1.64 5.69 -0.42
N VAL A 113 -2.24 6.49 -1.31
CA VAL A 113 -3.28 6.02 -2.25
C VAL A 113 -2.67 5.31 -3.46
N LEU A 114 -1.65 5.91 -4.10
CA LEU A 114 -1.20 5.50 -5.44
C LEU A 114 -0.07 4.48 -5.45
N LEU A 115 0.78 4.44 -4.41
CA LEU A 115 1.94 3.54 -4.39
C LEU A 115 1.57 2.04 -4.39
N PRO A 116 0.51 1.57 -3.69
CA PRO A 116 0.08 0.18 -3.80
C PRO A 116 -0.32 -0.20 -5.23
N LEU A 117 -1.04 0.67 -5.94
CA LEU A 117 -1.37 0.49 -7.36
C LEU A 117 -0.11 0.45 -8.22
N LEU A 118 0.82 1.38 -7.97
CA LEU A 118 2.07 1.47 -8.71
C LEU A 118 2.93 0.22 -8.54
N LEU A 119 3.00 -0.39 -7.35
CA LEU A 119 3.77 -1.62 -7.15
C LEU A 119 3.31 -2.76 -8.06
N VAL A 120 1.99 -2.91 -8.27
CA VAL A 120 1.45 -3.89 -9.22
C VAL A 120 1.77 -3.52 -10.67
N ALA A 121 1.68 -2.23 -11.01
CA ALA A 121 2.05 -1.73 -12.34
C ALA A 121 3.55 -1.90 -12.62
N LEU A 122 4.39 -1.72 -11.60
CA LEU A 122 5.85 -1.75 -11.70
C LEU A 122 6.36 -3.14 -12.08
N GLU A 123 5.83 -4.20 -11.47
CA GLU A 123 6.17 -5.58 -11.84
C GLU A 123 5.84 -5.83 -13.32
N ARG A 124 4.70 -5.31 -13.78
CA ARG A 124 4.29 -5.44 -15.18
C ARG A 124 5.17 -4.63 -16.12
N LEU A 125 5.50 -3.39 -15.78
CA LEU A 125 6.40 -2.54 -16.58
C LEU A 125 7.78 -3.18 -16.70
N ALA A 126 8.29 -3.76 -15.62
CA ALA A 126 9.57 -4.47 -15.64
C ALA A 126 9.58 -5.63 -16.65
N ARG A 127 8.44 -6.32 -16.83
CA ARG A 127 8.27 -7.39 -17.83
C ARG A 127 8.08 -6.88 -19.26
N VAL A 128 7.26 -5.84 -19.46
CA VAL A 128 6.82 -5.39 -20.79
C VAL A 128 7.75 -4.32 -21.40
N ARG A 129 8.17 -3.34 -20.60
CA ARG A 129 9.05 -2.24 -21.02
C ARG A 129 10.52 -2.49 -20.68
N GLY A 130 10.78 -3.50 -19.87
CA GLY A 130 12.10 -3.85 -19.38
C GLY A 130 12.41 -3.26 -18.01
N TRP A 131 13.37 -3.89 -17.34
CA TRP A 131 13.73 -3.56 -15.96
C TRP A 131 14.31 -2.15 -15.79
N TRP A 132 14.94 -1.59 -16.82
CA TRP A 132 15.49 -0.23 -16.80
C TRP A 132 14.41 0.82 -16.61
N THR A 133 13.33 0.76 -17.40
CA THR A 133 12.19 1.67 -17.28
C THR A 133 11.55 1.58 -15.90
N ALA A 134 11.36 0.36 -15.38
CA ALA A 134 10.84 0.16 -14.02
C ALA A 134 11.79 0.72 -12.95
N SER A 135 13.10 0.53 -13.10
CA SER A 135 14.10 1.02 -12.13
C SER A 135 14.15 2.54 -12.12
N LEU A 136 14.16 3.19 -13.29
CA LEU A 136 14.13 4.65 -13.42
C LEU A 136 12.87 5.24 -12.79
N LEU A 137 11.70 4.62 -13.04
CA LEU A 137 10.44 5.02 -12.43
C LEU A 137 10.48 4.88 -10.92
N ALA A 138 10.98 3.75 -10.39
CA ALA A 138 11.08 3.53 -8.95
C ALA A 138 11.98 4.57 -8.28
N VAL A 139 13.15 4.86 -8.88
CA VAL A 139 14.07 5.89 -8.39
C VAL A 139 13.42 7.27 -8.44
N GLY A 140 12.73 7.62 -9.53
CA GLY A 140 12.02 8.89 -9.66
C GLY A 140 10.92 9.07 -8.61
N VAL A 141 10.21 7.99 -8.27
CA VAL A 141 9.20 7.99 -7.21
C VAL A 141 9.83 8.17 -5.83
N VAL A 142 10.88 7.43 -5.48
CA VAL A 142 11.57 7.61 -4.19
C VAL A 142 12.20 9.00 -4.10
N LEU A 143 12.72 9.54 -5.20
CA LEU A 143 13.22 10.92 -5.26
C LEU A 143 12.09 11.92 -4.98
N ALA A 144 10.92 11.76 -5.59
CA ALA A 144 9.77 12.62 -5.31
C ALA A 144 9.35 12.55 -3.83
N LEU A 145 9.30 11.36 -3.24
CA LEU A 145 8.98 11.16 -1.82
C LEU A 145 10.06 11.77 -0.89
N PHE A 146 11.33 11.65 -1.26
CA PHE A 146 12.43 12.31 -0.57
C PHE A 146 12.26 13.84 -0.61
N LEU A 147 11.84 14.41 -1.74
CA LEU A 147 11.56 15.85 -1.86
C LEU A 147 10.34 16.29 -1.04
N GLN A 148 9.33 15.42 -0.87
CA GLN A 148 8.10 15.61 -0.07
C GLN A 148 8.26 15.48 1.46
N PRO A 149 9.48 15.62 1.98
CA PRO A 149 10.03 14.81 3.10
C PRO A 149 9.09 13.73 3.68
N ASP A 150 8.93 12.60 2.98
CA ASP A 150 8.13 11.47 3.45
C ASP A 150 8.96 10.19 3.59
N ALA A 151 9.57 10.01 4.76
CA ALA A 151 10.47 8.90 4.99
C ALA A 151 9.76 7.54 5.10
N ALA A 152 8.53 7.51 5.65
CA ALA A 152 7.75 6.28 5.75
C ALA A 152 7.40 5.74 4.37
N GLN A 153 6.86 6.58 3.47
CA GLN A 153 6.49 6.14 2.13
C GLN A 153 7.72 5.87 1.27
N ALA A 154 8.79 6.68 1.38
CA ALA A 154 10.05 6.43 0.68
C ALA A 154 10.64 5.06 1.04
N THR A 155 10.68 4.74 2.33
CA THR A 155 11.22 3.46 2.81
C THR A 155 10.33 2.28 2.43
N ALA A 156 9.01 2.40 2.63
CA ALA A 156 8.07 1.35 2.28
C ALA A 156 8.08 1.02 0.79
N PHE A 157 8.11 2.04 -0.06
CA PHE A 157 8.18 1.86 -1.50
C PHE A 157 9.55 1.37 -1.97
N ALA A 158 10.65 1.90 -1.43
CA ALA A 158 12.00 1.42 -1.76
C ALA A 158 12.17 -0.07 -1.44
N GLY A 159 11.72 -0.52 -0.27
CA GLY A 159 11.77 -1.94 0.11
C GLY A 159 10.91 -2.82 -0.80
N ALA A 160 9.67 -2.40 -1.08
CA ALA A 160 8.76 -3.14 -1.94
C ALA A 160 9.20 -3.18 -3.42
N ALA A 161 9.63 -2.04 -3.97
CA ALA A 161 10.19 -1.96 -5.32
C ALA A 161 11.50 -2.76 -5.41
N GLY A 162 12.30 -2.78 -4.34
CA GLY A 162 13.47 -3.62 -4.21
C GLY A 162 13.15 -5.09 -4.47
N ILE A 163 12.13 -5.65 -3.80
CA ILE A 163 11.68 -7.04 -4.00
C ILE A 163 11.33 -7.31 -5.47
N LEU A 164 10.70 -6.36 -6.16
CA LEU A 164 10.30 -6.51 -7.57
C LEU A 164 11.48 -6.43 -8.53
N LEU A 165 12.48 -5.60 -8.21
CA LEU A 165 13.62 -5.28 -9.07
C LEU A 165 14.87 -6.11 -8.76
N LEU A 166 14.85 -6.92 -7.70
CA LEU A 166 15.96 -7.78 -7.30
C LEU A 166 16.50 -8.57 -8.51
N PRO A 167 17.80 -8.47 -8.81
CA PRO A 167 18.42 -9.27 -9.87
C PRO A 167 18.25 -10.76 -9.57
N GLY A 168 18.05 -11.57 -10.61
CA GLY A 168 18.14 -13.02 -10.49
C GLY A 168 19.59 -13.45 -10.23
N ALA A 169 19.89 -14.74 -10.37
CA ALA A 169 21.23 -15.30 -10.15
C ALA A 169 22.36 -14.71 -11.03
N GLY A 170 22.05 -13.82 -11.97
CA GLY A 170 23.01 -13.11 -12.82
C GLY A 170 23.49 -11.78 -12.24
N ARG A 171 24.74 -11.42 -12.51
CA ARG A 171 25.31 -10.11 -12.15
C ARG A 171 24.87 -9.05 -13.16
N SER A 172 23.88 -8.23 -12.81
CA SER A 172 23.58 -7.00 -13.55
C SER A 172 23.92 -5.79 -12.71
N ALA A 173 25.14 -5.25 -12.88
CA ALA A 173 25.63 -4.09 -12.13
C ALA A 173 24.62 -2.92 -12.06
N PRO A 174 23.88 -2.56 -13.14
CA PRO A 174 23.01 -1.41 -13.02
C PRO A 174 21.68 -1.68 -12.29
N ARG A 175 21.25 -2.94 -12.10
CA ARG A 175 20.16 -3.23 -11.15
C ARG A 175 20.60 -2.98 -9.72
N TRP A 176 21.83 -3.35 -9.38
CA TRP A 176 22.40 -3.08 -8.07
C TRP A 176 22.55 -1.58 -7.82
N ILE A 177 22.97 -0.81 -8.83
CA ILE A 177 23.01 0.66 -8.75
C ILE A 177 21.62 1.21 -8.46
N ALA A 178 20.57 0.78 -9.19
CA ALA A 178 19.22 1.23 -8.93
C ALA A 178 18.76 0.89 -7.49
N LEU A 179 19.01 -0.33 -7.02
CA LEU A 179 18.69 -0.74 -5.65
C LEU A 179 19.42 0.10 -4.60
N LEU A 180 20.72 0.34 -4.79
CA LEU A 180 21.51 1.23 -3.94
C LEU A 180 20.94 2.65 -3.93
N SER A 181 20.56 3.19 -5.08
CA SER A 181 19.92 4.51 -5.17
C SER A 181 18.60 4.57 -4.39
N LEU A 182 17.75 3.54 -4.47
CA LEU A 182 16.52 3.46 -3.69
C LEU A 182 16.81 3.47 -2.18
N LEU A 183 17.77 2.65 -1.73
CA LEU A 183 18.14 2.54 -0.32
C LEU A 183 18.78 3.83 0.21
N ILE A 184 19.66 4.46 -0.57
CA ILE A 184 20.31 5.73 -0.20
C ILE A 184 19.25 6.83 -0.08
N LEU A 185 18.38 7.01 -1.07
CA LEU A 185 17.33 8.04 -1.02
C LEU A 185 16.35 7.81 0.14
N ALA A 186 15.94 6.56 0.38
CA ALA A 186 15.13 6.21 1.53
C ALA A 186 15.86 6.51 2.85
N GLY A 187 17.13 6.13 2.99
CA GLY A 187 17.93 6.44 4.18
C GLY A 187 18.09 7.95 4.41
N LEU A 188 18.40 8.71 3.36
CA LEU A 188 18.52 10.16 3.43
C LEU A 188 17.21 10.85 3.81
N SER A 189 16.06 10.27 3.47
CA SER A 189 14.75 10.84 3.84
C SER A 189 14.54 10.90 5.35
N TRP A 190 15.14 9.98 6.13
CA TRP A 190 15.09 10.00 7.59
C TRP A 190 15.95 11.09 8.23
N LEU A 191 16.90 11.66 7.49
CA LEU A 191 17.69 12.81 7.97
C LEU A 191 16.88 14.12 7.95
N ARG A 192 15.76 14.15 7.22
CA ARG A 192 14.84 15.28 7.16
C ARG A 192 13.78 15.08 8.25
N ARG A 193 13.78 15.94 9.27
CA ARG A 193 12.72 15.94 10.29
C ARG A 193 11.39 16.32 9.64
N ASP A 194 10.32 15.61 9.96
CA ASP A 194 8.95 16.02 9.62
C ASP A 194 8.61 17.27 10.47
N PRO A 195 8.34 18.44 9.86
CA PRO A 195 8.05 19.65 10.60
C PRO A 195 6.65 19.64 11.23
N LEU A 196 5.80 18.66 10.89
CA LEU A 196 4.43 18.61 11.38
C LEU A 196 4.36 17.99 12.77
N ALA A 197 3.56 18.62 13.62
CA ALA A 197 3.27 18.10 14.94
C ALA A 197 2.47 16.78 14.83
N PRO A 198 2.85 15.73 15.58
CA PRO A 198 2.10 14.49 15.61
C PRO A 198 0.70 14.71 16.20
N VAL A 199 -0.30 14.10 15.58
CA VAL A 199 -1.69 14.07 16.03
C VAL A 199 -1.94 12.75 16.78
N PRO A 200 -2.44 12.80 18.04
CA PRO A 200 -2.58 11.60 18.86
C PRO A 200 -3.39 10.45 18.24
N HIS A 201 -4.44 10.77 17.47
CA HIS A 201 -5.31 9.77 16.84
C HIS A 201 -4.92 9.42 15.40
N VAL A 202 -3.77 9.90 14.90
CA VAL A 202 -3.25 9.57 13.56
C VAL A 202 -1.93 8.82 13.70
N GLU A 203 -0.90 9.47 14.24
CA GLU A 203 0.43 8.89 14.46
C GLU A 203 0.50 8.18 15.81
N GLY A 204 -0.11 8.77 16.85
CA GLY A 204 0.00 8.29 18.24
C GLY A 204 -1.02 7.21 18.64
N ILE A 205 -1.85 6.70 17.72
CA ILE A 205 -3.09 6.02 18.09
C ILE A 205 -2.87 4.70 18.85
N VAL A 206 -1.74 4.02 18.64
CA VAL A 206 -1.39 2.81 19.41
C VAL A 206 -1.07 3.17 20.86
N GLY A 207 -0.36 4.29 21.08
CA GLY A 207 -0.11 4.82 22.43
C GLY A 207 -1.41 5.31 23.09
N LEU A 208 -2.27 5.97 22.31
CA LEU A 208 -3.60 6.38 22.75
C LEU A 208 -4.45 5.18 23.16
N ALA A 209 -4.44 4.10 22.40
CA ALA A 209 -5.07 2.83 22.76
C ALA A 209 -4.51 2.30 24.09
N GLY A 210 -3.19 2.34 24.27
CA GLY A 210 -2.53 1.92 25.51
C GLY A 210 -2.94 2.72 26.74
N SER A 211 -3.38 3.98 26.59
CA SER A 211 -3.90 4.78 27.70
C SER A 211 -5.19 4.22 28.31
N PHE A 212 -5.93 3.38 27.56
CA PHE A 212 -7.10 2.63 28.05
C PHE A 212 -6.74 1.27 28.68
N GLY A 213 -5.45 0.91 28.71
CA GLY A 213 -4.93 -0.31 29.33
C GLY A 213 -4.13 -1.19 28.37
N MET A 214 -3.31 -2.08 28.93
CA MET A 214 -2.41 -2.95 28.17
C MET A 214 -3.14 -3.82 27.13
N GLY A 215 -4.34 -4.30 27.46
CA GLY A 215 -5.16 -5.09 26.54
C GLY A 215 -5.48 -4.38 25.23
N TRP A 216 -5.73 -3.06 25.28
CA TRP A 216 -5.98 -2.24 24.10
C TRP A 216 -4.72 -2.06 23.24
N ALA A 217 -3.56 -1.83 23.87
CA ALA A 217 -2.29 -1.75 23.16
C ALA A 217 -1.94 -3.07 22.44
N VAL A 218 -2.10 -4.20 23.13
CA VAL A 218 -1.86 -5.53 22.54
C VAL A 218 -2.83 -5.80 21.40
N ALA A 219 -4.13 -5.54 21.59
CA ALA A 219 -5.13 -5.71 20.55
C ALA A 219 -4.82 -4.82 19.32
N ALA A 220 -4.37 -3.58 19.54
CA ALA A 220 -3.97 -2.68 18.48
C ALA A 220 -2.80 -3.26 17.68
N VAL A 221 -1.70 -3.63 18.34
CA VAL A 221 -0.53 -4.22 17.65
C VAL A 221 -0.90 -5.51 16.90
N VAL A 222 -1.64 -6.42 17.53
CA VAL A 222 -2.09 -7.67 16.89
C VAL A 222 -2.94 -7.37 15.65
N SER A 223 -3.88 -6.43 15.73
CA SER A 223 -4.71 -6.06 14.58
C SER A 223 -3.89 -5.47 13.42
N LEU A 224 -2.83 -4.71 13.70
CA LEU A 224 -1.94 -4.16 12.69
C LEU A 224 -1.08 -5.24 12.03
N LEU A 225 -0.64 -6.24 12.79
CA LEU A 225 0.11 -7.39 12.27
C LEU A 225 -0.72 -8.26 11.30
N LEU A 226 -2.06 -8.17 11.34
CA LEU A 226 -2.94 -8.84 10.38
C LEU A 226 -2.96 -8.14 9.01
N LEU A 227 -2.64 -6.84 8.94
CA LEU A 227 -2.72 -6.07 7.70
C LEU A 227 -1.91 -6.65 6.53
N PRO A 228 -0.64 -7.05 6.67
CA PRO A 228 0.13 -7.59 5.55
C PRO A 228 -0.26 -9.02 5.14
N VAL A 229 -0.96 -9.77 6.01
CA VAL A 229 -1.25 -11.20 5.82
C VAL A 229 -1.97 -11.50 4.49
N PRO A 230 -3.04 -10.78 4.09
CA PRO A 230 -3.69 -11.00 2.81
C PRO A 230 -2.75 -10.93 1.61
N PHE A 231 -1.76 -10.04 1.60
CA PHE A 231 -0.86 -9.90 0.45
C PHE A 231 0.10 -11.09 0.34
N PHE A 232 0.60 -11.59 1.47
CA PHE A 232 1.44 -12.79 1.50
C PHE A 232 0.68 -14.06 1.14
N LEU A 233 -0.59 -14.18 1.55
CA LEU A 233 -1.42 -15.34 1.26
C LEU A 233 -2.00 -15.31 -0.16
N ALA A 234 -2.43 -14.14 -0.64
CA ALA A 234 -3.00 -13.98 -1.96
C ALA A 234 -1.95 -14.07 -3.05
N GLY A 235 -0.71 -13.62 -2.81
CA GLY A 235 0.40 -13.68 -3.78
C GLY A 235 0.89 -15.12 -4.04
N ARG A 236 0.28 -15.82 -4.99
CA ARG A 236 0.68 -17.16 -5.45
C ARG A 236 1.01 -17.16 -6.95
N GLY A 237 1.78 -18.16 -7.38
CA GLY A 237 2.13 -18.36 -8.78
C GLY A 237 2.73 -17.08 -9.42
N PRO A 238 2.20 -16.62 -10.57
CA PRO A 238 2.65 -15.40 -11.24
C PRO A 238 2.56 -14.11 -10.39
N GLY A 239 1.67 -14.06 -9.39
CA GLY A 239 1.46 -12.90 -8.51
C GLY A 239 2.30 -12.90 -7.24
N ARG A 240 3.14 -13.92 -7.02
CA ARG A 240 3.90 -14.10 -5.76
C ARG A 240 4.81 -12.92 -5.43
N ARG A 241 5.56 -12.39 -6.42
CA ARG A 241 6.48 -11.26 -6.19
C ARG A 241 5.72 -9.98 -5.85
N THR A 242 4.63 -9.70 -6.57
CA THR A 242 3.73 -8.57 -6.26
C THR A 242 3.12 -8.69 -4.86
N GLY A 243 2.66 -9.87 -4.46
CA GLY A 243 2.13 -10.08 -3.09
C GLY A 243 3.18 -9.85 -2.01
N LEU A 244 4.41 -10.37 -2.21
CA LEU A 244 5.54 -10.09 -1.32
C LEU A 244 5.87 -8.60 -1.24
N ALA A 245 5.89 -7.90 -2.37
CA ALA A 245 6.18 -6.47 -2.41
C ALA A 245 5.10 -5.64 -1.69
N LEU A 246 3.81 -5.91 -1.93
CA LEU A 246 2.72 -5.23 -1.24
C LEU A 246 2.68 -5.54 0.26
N GLY A 247 2.90 -6.79 0.65
CA GLY A 247 2.99 -7.18 2.05
C GLY A 247 4.18 -6.50 2.76
N ALA A 248 5.33 -6.40 2.08
CA ALA A 248 6.48 -5.65 2.59
C ALA A 248 6.20 -4.15 2.69
N TYR A 249 5.55 -3.54 1.70
CA TYR A 249 5.13 -2.14 1.73
C TYR A 249 4.27 -1.86 2.98
N VAL A 250 3.20 -2.66 3.18
CA VAL A 250 2.30 -2.50 4.34
C VAL A 250 3.04 -2.73 5.66
N SER A 251 3.91 -3.74 5.72
CA SER A 251 4.71 -4.03 6.92
C SER A 251 5.65 -2.88 7.27
N ILE A 252 6.33 -2.31 6.27
CA ILE A 252 7.26 -1.19 6.48
C ILE A 252 6.50 0.08 6.85
N THR A 253 5.35 0.37 6.23
CA THR A 253 4.51 1.52 6.64
C THR A 253 4.07 1.39 8.10
N PHE A 254 3.66 0.20 8.52
CA PHE A 254 3.35 -0.11 9.92
C PHE A 254 4.58 0.12 10.83
N LEU A 255 5.73 -0.47 10.51
CA LEU A 255 6.94 -0.34 11.33
C LEU A 255 7.46 1.10 11.39
N ALA A 256 7.38 1.85 10.29
CA ALA A 256 7.80 3.24 10.23
C ALA A 256 7.02 4.12 11.22
N ALA A 257 5.74 3.82 11.46
CA ALA A 257 4.90 4.53 12.43
C ALA A 257 5.35 4.32 13.90
N PHE A 258 6.17 3.31 14.20
CA PHE A 258 6.77 3.12 15.54
C PHE A 258 8.14 3.80 15.67
N VAL A 259 8.80 4.08 14.55
CA VAL A 259 10.14 4.69 14.53
C VAL A 259 10.05 6.22 14.41
N GLY A 260 9.09 6.71 13.63
CA GLY A 260 8.82 8.14 13.48
C GLY A 260 7.34 8.45 13.63
N SER A 261 7.02 9.74 13.70
CA SER A 261 5.66 10.25 13.80
C SER A 261 4.93 10.18 12.47
N PHE A 262 4.66 8.96 12.00
CA PHE A 262 3.95 8.69 10.76
C PHE A 262 2.57 8.08 11.01
N PRO A 263 1.57 8.33 10.14
CA PRO A 263 0.24 7.80 10.32
C PRO A 263 0.22 6.27 10.43
N VAL A 264 -0.44 5.74 11.47
CA VAL A 264 -0.61 4.30 11.66
C VAL A 264 -1.62 3.77 10.62
N PRO A 265 -1.24 2.86 9.71
CA PRO A 265 -2.09 2.47 8.58
C PRO A 265 -3.39 1.81 9.04
N VAL A 266 -4.51 2.20 8.42
CA VAL A 266 -5.89 1.71 8.66
C VAL A 266 -6.48 2.06 10.05
N MET A 267 -5.67 2.04 11.10
CA MET A 267 -6.11 2.33 12.47
C MET A 267 -6.18 3.82 12.75
N GLY A 268 -5.11 4.57 12.45
CA GLY A 268 -5.07 6.02 12.62
C GLY A 268 -6.03 6.72 11.68
N TYR A 269 -6.45 7.94 12.02
CA TYR A 269 -7.27 8.75 11.11
C TYR A 269 -6.53 9.01 9.79
N GLY A 270 -7.17 8.66 8.68
CA GLY A 270 -6.59 8.82 7.35
C GLY A 270 -7.31 7.99 6.30
N VAL A 271 -7.98 8.67 5.38
CA VAL A 271 -8.68 8.03 4.24
C VAL A 271 -7.68 7.32 3.31
N SER A 272 -6.51 7.91 3.09
CA SER A 272 -5.58 7.47 2.05
C SER A 272 -4.97 6.08 2.26
N PRO A 273 -4.41 5.73 3.44
CA PRO A 273 -3.90 4.38 3.66
C PRO A 273 -4.97 3.29 3.51
N ILE A 274 -6.21 3.57 3.88
CA ILE A 274 -7.34 2.63 3.77
C ILE A 274 -7.65 2.34 2.29
N ILE A 275 -7.82 3.40 1.49
CA ILE A 275 -8.11 3.26 0.06
C ILE A 275 -6.94 2.57 -0.66
N GLY A 276 -5.70 3.00 -0.41
CA GLY A 276 -4.52 2.40 -1.04
C GLY A 276 -4.36 0.92 -0.72
N TYR A 277 -4.56 0.54 0.55
CA TYR A 277 -4.55 -0.86 1.00
C TYR A 277 -5.55 -1.71 0.20
N LEU A 278 -6.81 -1.26 0.13
CA LEU A 278 -7.90 -2.01 -0.48
C LEU A 278 -7.78 -2.06 -2.01
N VAL A 279 -7.30 -0.99 -2.66
CA VAL A 279 -7.00 -0.97 -4.10
C VAL A 279 -5.85 -1.94 -4.42
N GLY A 280 -4.76 -1.90 -3.66
CA GLY A 280 -3.62 -2.82 -3.84
C GLY A 280 -4.06 -4.28 -3.73
N LEU A 281 -4.89 -4.59 -2.72
CA LEU A 281 -5.42 -5.94 -2.52
C LEU A 281 -6.33 -6.37 -3.68
N GLY A 282 -7.26 -5.52 -4.10
CA GLY A 282 -8.19 -5.82 -5.19
C GLY A 282 -7.48 -6.13 -6.52
N ILE A 283 -6.42 -5.39 -6.83
CA ILE A 283 -5.63 -5.61 -8.05
C ILE A 283 -4.78 -6.88 -7.94
N LEU A 284 -4.16 -7.15 -6.78
CA LEU A 284 -3.42 -8.40 -6.55
C LEU A 284 -4.31 -9.64 -6.71
N LEU A 285 -5.54 -9.58 -6.19
CA LEU A 285 -6.50 -10.67 -6.34
C LEU A 285 -6.88 -10.88 -7.81
N ARG A 286 -7.04 -9.80 -8.58
CA ARG A 286 -7.30 -9.87 -10.03
C ARG A 286 -6.15 -10.50 -10.81
N THR A 287 -4.89 -10.23 -10.44
CA THR A 287 -3.73 -10.76 -11.18
C THR A 287 -3.38 -12.20 -10.81
N THR A 288 -3.71 -12.64 -9.59
CA THR A 288 -3.32 -13.97 -9.11
C THR A 288 -4.29 -15.09 -9.49
N PHE A 289 -5.58 -14.79 -9.63
CA PHE A 289 -6.60 -15.79 -9.96
C PHE A 289 -7.25 -15.50 -11.33
N PRO A 290 -6.53 -15.70 -12.45
CA PRO A 290 -7.14 -15.65 -13.78
C PRO A 290 -8.16 -16.79 -13.94
N ARG A 291 -9.23 -16.58 -14.71
CA ARG A 291 -10.21 -17.65 -14.99
C ARG A 291 -9.52 -18.80 -15.74
N GLU A 292 -9.74 -20.03 -15.28
CA GLU A 292 -9.48 -21.23 -16.08
C GLU A 292 -10.37 -21.18 -17.34
N HIS A 293 -9.77 -21.43 -18.51
CA HIS A 293 -10.52 -21.66 -19.74
C HIS A 293 -11.29 -22.98 -19.58
N PRO A 294 -12.64 -23.00 -19.62
CA PRO A 294 -13.30 -24.25 -19.98
C PRO A 294 -12.86 -24.55 -21.42
N GLY A 295 -12.19 -25.68 -21.59
CA GLY A 295 -11.66 -26.11 -22.88
C GLY A 295 -12.71 -26.00 -23.98
N VAL A 296 -12.30 -25.36 -25.08
CA VAL A 296 -12.90 -25.57 -26.41
C VAL A 296 -12.10 -26.69 -27.05
#